data_AF-A0AAP3EN49-F1
#
_entry.id   AF-A0AAP3EN49-F1
#
_cell.length_a   1.000
_cell.length_b   1.000
_cell.length_c   1.000
_cell.angle_alpha   90.00
_cell.angle_beta   90.00
_cell.angle_gamma   90.00
#
_symmetry.space_group_name_H-M   'P 1'
#
loop_
_entity.id
_entity.type
_entity.pdbx_description
1 polymer ?
#
loop_
_entity_poly.entity_id
_entity_poly.type
_entity_poly.pdbx_seq_one_letter_code
_entity_poly.pdbx_strand_id
1 'polypeptide(L)'
;WYSGNNLISSSPGDTYNKSQGPLASYGQMGDSGSPLFAYDSLSEKWSLAGVTLHNNGVNGQKNNWLLLPEDYIKNIITADFDPIISFNKNSKEHMS
;
A
#
# COMPACT_ATOMS: atom_id res chain seq x y z
N TRP A 1 -5.64 -1.58 -18.28
CA TRP A 1 -5.02 -0.24 -18.15
C TRP A 1 -5.64 0.41 -16.93
N TYR A 2 -4.86 0.70 -15.89
CA TYR A 2 -5.37 1.23 -14.63
C TYR A 2 -6.19 2.51 -14.88
N SER A 3 -7.44 2.55 -14.41
CA SER A 3 -8.28 3.74 -14.55
C SER A 3 -7.70 4.88 -13.70
N GLY A 4 -7.89 6.12 -14.14
CA GLY A 4 -7.23 7.31 -13.57
C GLY A 4 -7.46 7.57 -12.07
N ASN A 5 -8.42 6.88 -11.45
CA ASN A 5 -8.75 7.06 -10.03
C ASN A 5 -7.89 6.20 -9.09
N ASN A 6 -7.08 5.28 -9.61
CA ASN A 6 -6.29 4.33 -8.80
C ASN A 6 -4.79 4.64 -8.82
N LEU A 7 -4.38 5.82 -9.28
CA LEU A 7 -2.97 6.19 -9.41
C LEU A 7 -2.64 7.39 -8.54
N ILE A 8 -1.55 7.27 -7.79
CA ILE A 8 -0.87 8.38 -7.13
C ILE A 8 0.32 8.76 -8.01
N SER A 9 0.51 10.04 -8.25
CA SER A 9 1.61 10.56 -9.06
C SER A 9 2.33 11.69 -8.33
N SER A 10 3.66 11.69 -8.38
CA SER A 10 4.49 12.81 -7.93
C SER A 10 5.78 12.87 -8.74
N SER A 11 6.55 13.94 -8.57
CA SER A 11 7.82 14.18 -9.25
C SER A 11 9.04 14.07 -8.30
N PRO A 12 9.27 12.92 -7.62
CA PRO A 12 10.36 12.82 -6.65
C PRO A 12 11.75 12.75 -7.29
N GLY A 13 11.85 12.64 -8.61
CA GLY A 13 13.12 12.74 -9.35
C GLY A 13 13.69 14.16 -9.41
N ASP A 14 12.93 15.19 -9.03
CA ASP A 14 13.45 16.52 -8.74
C ASP A 14 14.07 16.54 -7.32
N THR A 15 15.14 15.77 -7.14
CA THR A 15 15.66 15.37 -5.81
C THR A 15 16.19 16.52 -4.95
N TYR A 16 16.47 17.68 -5.55
CA TYR A 16 16.93 18.88 -4.86
C TYR A 16 15.81 19.90 -4.59
N ASN A 17 14.60 19.64 -5.07
CA ASN A 17 13.46 20.50 -4.82
C ASN A 17 12.93 20.28 -3.41
N LYS A 18 12.91 21.35 -2.61
CA LYS A 18 12.49 21.33 -1.21
C LYS A 18 11.07 20.79 -0.99
N SER A 19 10.20 20.83 -2.01
CA SER A 19 8.85 20.24 -1.94
C SER A 19 8.85 18.73 -1.78
N GLN A 20 9.93 18.03 -2.15
CA GLN A 20 10.08 16.57 -2.01
C GLN A 20 10.56 16.15 -0.61
N GLY A 21 10.77 17.12 0.29
CA GLY A 21 11.33 16.89 1.62
C GLY A 21 12.86 16.79 1.63
N PRO A 22 13.46 16.60 2.82
CA PRO A 22 14.92 16.62 2.99
C PRO A 22 15.64 15.38 2.44
N LEU A 23 14.91 14.30 2.15
CA LEU A 23 15.43 13.00 1.71
C LEU A 23 14.63 12.48 0.51
N ALA A 24 14.56 13.29 -0.55
CA ALA A 24 13.88 12.91 -1.78
C ALA A 24 14.46 11.59 -2.34
N SER A 25 13.58 10.69 -2.77
CA SER A 25 13.95 9.38 -3.32
C SER A 25 13.12 9.07 -4.56
N TYR A 26 13.80 8.76 -5.67
CA TYR A 26 13.19 8.47 -6.96
C TYR A 26 13.32 6.98 -7.28
N GLY A 27 12.17 6.30 -7.41
CA GLY A 27 12.12 4.87 -7.69
C GLY A 27 12.61 4.54 -9.10
N GLN A 28 13.49 3.54 -9.18
CA GLN A 28 14.12 3.04 -10.39
C GLN A 28 13.61 1.65 -10.79
N MET A 29 14.15 1.11 -11.90
CA MET A 29 13.95 -0.30 -12.23
C MET A 29 14.41 -1.17 -11.05
N GLY A 30 13.55 -2.11 -10.63
CA GLY A 30 13.75 -2.92 -9.42
C GLY A 30 12.93 -2.45 -8.22
N ASP A 31 12.52 -1.18 -8.17
CA ASP A 31 11.67 -0.66 -7.10
C ASP A 31 10.18 -0.91 -7.33
N SER A 32 9.78 -1.53 -8.45
CA SER A 32 8.38 -1.92 -8.69
C SER A 32 7.86 -2.78 -7.54
N GLY A 33 6.72 -2.41 -6.97
CA GLY A 33 6.13 -3.06 -5.79
C GLY A 33 6.60 -2.51 -4.44
N SER A 34 7.63 -1.64 -4.40
CA SER A 34 8.05 -0.98 -3.16
C SER A 34 6.94 -0.11 -2.56
N PRO A 35 6.86 -0.01 -1.22
CA PRO A 35 5.77 0.67 -0.54
C PRO A 35 5.89 2.20 -0.60
N LEU A 36 4.74 2.86 -0.75
CA LEU A 36 4.57 4.29 -0.45
C LEU A 36 3.81 4.42 0.88
N PHE A 37 4.49 4.91 1.91
CA PHE A 37 3.87 5.22 3.20
C PHE A 37 3.47 6.69 3.29
N ALA A 38 2.35 6.96 3.95
CA ALA A 38 1.90 8.30 4.32
C ALA A 38 1.50 8.32 5.79
N TYR A 39 1.82 9.42 6.48
CA TYR A 39 1.34 9.64 7.84
C TYR A 39 -0.07 10.24 7.80
N ASP A 40 -1.04 9.53 8.37
CA ASP A 40 -2.40 10.03 8.52
C ASP A 40 -2.51 10.77 9.86
N SER A 41 -2.66 12.09 9.80
CA SER A 41 -2.77 12.94 10.98
C SER A 41 -4.10 12.80 11.71
N LEU A 42 -5.15 12.25 11.09
CA LEU A 42 -6.45 12.05 11.75
C LEU A 42 -6.44 10.82 12.66
N SER A 43 -5.73 9.77 12.23
CA SER A 43 -5.58 8.53 13.00
C SER A 43 -4.21 8.38 13.67
N GLU A 44 -3.37 9.41 13.56
CA GLU A 44 -2.04 9.55 14.16
C GLU A 44 -1.08 8.37 13.87
N LYS A 45 -1.20 7.75 12.69
CA LYS A 45 -0.44 6.54 12.32
C LYS A 45 0.10 6.59 10.89
N TRP A 46 1.13 5.79 10.64
CA TRP A 46 1.59 5.50 9.29
C TRP A 46 0.68 4.50 8.61
N SER A 47 0.29 4.80 7.37
CA SER A 47 -0.56 3.97 6.52
C SER A 47 0.17 3.67 5.20
N LEU A 48 0.00 2.45 4.69
CA LEU A 48 0.46 2.09 3.35
C LEU A 48 -0.51 2.68 2.32
N ALA A 49 -0.09 3.68 1.57
CA ALA A 49 -0.93 4.37 0.60
C ALA A 49 -0.94 3.67 -0.77
N GLY A 50 0.18 3.07 -1.16
CA GLY A 50 0.28 2.43 -2.46
C GLY A 50 1.60 1.69 -2.68
N VAL A 51 1.76 1.17 -3.90
CA VAL A 51 2.96 0.45 -4.35
C VAL A 51 3.48 1.02 -5.66
N THR A 52 4.80 1.11 -5.82
CA THR A 52 5.44 1.71 -7.00
C THR A 52 5.10 0.89 -8.24
N LEU A 53 4.53 1.53 -9.27
CA LEU A 53 4.24 0.89 -10.55
C LEU A 53 5.38 1.10 -11.53
N HIS A 54 5.63 2.35 -11.90
CA HIS A 54 6.64 2.69 -12.89
C HIS A 54 7.20 4.10 -12.70
N ASN A 55 8.25 4.39 -13.45
CA ASN A 55 8.92 5.67 -13.51
C ASN A 55 8.99 6.19 -14.96
N ASN A 56 9.61 7.35 -15.17
CA ASN A 56 9.82 7.93 -16.49
C ASN A 56 11.28 7.77 -16.97
N GLY A 57 11.92 6.64 -16.65
CA GLY A 57 13.31 6.32 -17.00
C GLY A 57 14.34 6.81 -15.97
N VAL A 58 15.60 6.48 -16.21
CA VAL A 58 16.71 6.70 -15.25
C VAL A 58 16.87 8.16 -14.85
N ASN A 59 16.75 9.08 -15.82
CA ASN A 59 16.79 10.54 -15.61
C ASN A 59 15.39 11.18 -15.57
N GLY A 60 14.36 10.37 -15.36
CA GLY A 60 12.98 10.83 -15.27
C GLY A 60 12.71 11.55 -13.96
N GLN A 61 11.63 12.32 -13.93
CA GLN A 61 11.22 13.05 -12.73
C GLN A 61 10.06 12.39 -12.00
N LYS A 62 9.25 11.58 -12.69
CA LYS A 62 7.94 11.13 -12.22
C LYS A 62 7.95 9.67 -11.79
N ASN A 63 7.40 9.38 -10.62
CA ASN A 63 6.94 8.04 -10.26
C ASN A 63 5.41 8.00 -10.22
N ASN A 64 4.87 6.81 -10.49
CA ASN A 64 3.47 6.50 -10.29
C ASN A 64 3.35 5.31 -9.35
N TRP A 65 2.40 5.38 -8.43
CA TRP A 65 2.05 4.31 -7.51
C TRP A 65 0.61 3.88 -7.75
N LEU A 66 0.34 2.59 -7.58
CA LEU A 66 -1.02 2.08 -7.49
C LEU A 66 -1.55 2.40 -6.09
N LEU A 67 -2.66 3.13 -6.01
CA LEU A 67 -3.40 3.30 -4.76
C LEU A 67 -3.86 1.92 -4.27
N LEU A 68 -3.68 1.64 -2.98
CA LEU A 68 -4.09 0.34 -2.43
C LEU A 68 -5.60 0.10 -2.62
N PRO A 69 -6.00 -1.01 -3.28
CA PRO A 69 -7.39 -1.38 -3.41
C PRO A 69 -7.84 -2.16 -2.16
N GLU A 70 -8.11 -1.45 -1.06
CA GLU A 70 -8.39 -2.07 0.25
C GLU A 70 -9.48 -3.14 0.21
N ASP A 71 -10.60 -2.87 -0.46
CA ASP A 71 -11.73 -3.81 -0.52
C ASP A 71 -11.34 -5.09 -1.28
N TYR A 72 -10.56 -4.96 -2.36
CA TYR A 72 -10.04 -6.13 -3.08
C TYR A 72 -9.15 -6.98 -2.16
N ILE A 73 -8.23 -6.35 -1.43
CA ILE A 73 -7.32 -7.06 -0.51
C ILE A 73 -8.13 -7.75 0.61
N LYS A 74 -9.09 -7.03 1.23
CA LYS A 74 -9.96 -7.58 2.27
C LYS A 74 -10.80 -8.76 1.78
N ASN A 75 -11.27 -8.70 0.53
CA ASN A 75 -12.04 -9.78 -0.08
C ASN A 75 -11.18 -11.02 -0.30
N ILE A 76 -9.94 -10.88 -0.78
CA ILE A 76 -9.01 -12.01 -0.92
C ILE A 76 -8.73 -12.63 0.45
N ILE A 77 -8.39 -11.83 1.45
CA ILE A 77 -8.14 -12.32 2.82
C ILE A 77 -9.38 -13.06 3.34
N THR A 78 -10.58 -12.52 3.16
CA THR A 78 -11.81 -13.14 3.66
C THR A 78 -12.14 -14.45 2.93
N ALA A 79 -11.86 -14.52 1.63
CA ALA A 79 -12.13 -15.71 0.83
C ALA A 79 -11.19 -16.89 1.16
N ASP A 80 -9.97 -16.61 1.61
CA ASP A 80 -8.94 -17.61 1.90
C ASP A 80 -8.94 -18.09 3.36
N PHE A 81 -9.73 -17.48 4.25
CA PHE A 81 -9.80 -17.87 5.66
C PHE A 81 -10.99 -18.78 5.96
N ASP A 82 -10.75 -19.85 6.72
CA ASP A 82 -11.81 -20.69 7.28
C ASP A 82 -12.68 -19.91 8.29
N PRO A 83 -13.92 -20.36 8.53
CA PRO A 83 -14.76 -19.80 9.59
C PRO A 83 -14.06 -19.82 10.95
N ILE A 84 -14.31 -18.79 11.76
CA ILE A 84 -13.73 -18.69 13.11
C ILE A 84 -14.18 -19.88 13.96
N ILE A 85 -13.23 -20.71 14.39
CA ILE A 85 -13.47 -21.78 15.36
C ILE A 85 -13.47 -21.19 16.76
N SER A 86 -14.66 -21.15 17.39
CA SER A 86 -14.83 -20.65 18.75
C SER A 86 -14.95 -21.80 19.74
N PHE A 87 -13.99 -21.93 20.66
CA PHE A 87 -14.09 -22.90 21.74
C PHE A 87 -15.13 -22.44 22.78
N ASN A 88 -16.15 -23.26 22.99
CA ASN A 88 -17.10 -23.06 24.06
C ASN A 88 -16.88 -24.15 25.12
N LYS A 89 -16.31 -23.77 26.28
CA LYS A 89 -16.06 -24.70 27.40
C LYS A 89 -17.33 -25.38 27.91
N ASN A 90 -18.49 -24.78 27.68
CA ASN A 90 -19.79 -25.29 28.11
C ASN A 90 -20.51 -26.06 26.99
N SER A 91 -19.89 -26.27 25.82
CA SER A 91 -20.46 -27.12 24.79
C SER A 91 -20.44 -28.58 25.26
N LYS A 92 -21.53 -29.29 24.97
CA LYS A 92 -21.73 -30.68 25.41
C LYS A 92 -20.72 -31.67 24.81
N GLU A 93 -19.93 -31.25 23.82
CA GLU A 93 -18.91 -32.07 23.16
C GLU A 93 -17.59 -32.17 23.95
N HIS A 94 -17.41 -31.38 25.01
CA HIS A 94 -16.19 -31.38 25.83
C HIS A 94 -16.42 -31.81 27.30
N MET A 95 -17.61 -32.29 27.65
CA MET A 95 -17.94 -32.82 28.97
C MET A 95 -17.88 -34.36 28.98
N SER A 96 -16.70 -34.94 28.69
CA SER A 96 -16.39 -36.36 28.90
C SER A 96 -15.07 -36.53 29.63
#